data_AF-A0A0K2TU40-F1
#
_entry.id   AF-A0A0K2TU40-F1
#
_cell.length_a   1.000
_cell.length_b   1.000
_cell.length_c   1.000
_cell.angle_alpha   90.00
_cell.angle_beta   90.00
_cell.angle_gamma   90.00
#
_symmetry.space_group_name_H-M   'P 1'
#
loop_
_entity.id
_entity.type
_entity.pdbx_description
1 polymer ?
#
loop_
_entity_poly.entity_id
_entity_poly.type
_entity_poly.pdbx_seq_one_letter_code
_entity_poly.pdbx_strand_id
1 'polypeptide(L)'
;MSIFISHSIIIFILSKLTLIHSLRIQDLSFPEYVMLGQTVTMYCEYYLGDGEYVDSIKWYKDNHEFYRIVPQMIGPNKVRTFDMDGVKIDLENSG
;
A
#
# COMPACT_ATOMS: atom_id res chain seq x y z
N MET A 1 20.85 -0.45 43.49
CA MET A 1 20.26 -1.53 42.67
C MET A 1 18.85 -1.17 42.19
N SER A 2 17.93 -0.82 43.09
CA SER A 2 16.52 -0.53 42.84
C SER A 2 16.24 0.66 41.90
N ILE A 3 17.02 1.75 41.99
CA ILE A 3 16.88 2.93 41.12
C ILE A 3 17.25 2.59 39.67
N PHE A 4 18.35 1.86 39.46
CA PHE A 4 18.78 1.41 38.14
C PHE A 4 17.75 0.47 37.50
N ILE A 5 17.19 -0.45 38.29
CA ILE A 5 16.11 -1.35 37.85
C ILE A 5 14.87 -0.54 37.43
N SER A 6 14.48 0.47 38.21
CA SER A 6 13.35 1.35 37.88
C SER A 6 13.58 2.16 36.59
N HIS A 7 14.78 2.71 36.37
CA HIS A 7 15.10 3.42 35.13
C HIS A 7 15.10 2.48 33.93
N SER A 8 15.66 1.28 34.05
CA SER A 8 15.62 0.27 32.98
C SER A 8 14.19 -0.14 32.64
N ILE A 9 13.31 -0.28 33.64
CA ILE A 9 11.88 -0.58 33.43
C ILE A 9 11.17 0.60 32.75
N ILE A 10 11.40 1.84 33.19
CA ILE A 10 10.81 3.05 32.59
C ILE A 10 11.28 3.21 31.14
N ILE A 11 12.57 3.01 30.85
CA ILE A 11 13.12 3.05 29.49
C ILE A 11 12.49 1.96 28.62
N PHE A 12 12.33 0.74 29.14
CA PHE A 12 11.69 -0.36 28.43
C PHE A 12 10.21 -0.06 28.13
N ILE A 13 9.46 0.49 29.09
CA ILE A 13 8.07 0.92 28.88
C ILE A 13 7.97 2.07 27.86
N LEU A 14 8.84 3.08 27.97
CA LEU A 14 8.91 4.20 27.02
C LEU A 14 9.28 3.73 25.61
N SER A 15 10.19 2.76 25.47
CA SER A 15 10.56 2.19 24.16
C SER A 15 9.41 1.44 23.49
N LYS A 16 8.48 0.89 24.26
CA LYS A 16 7.25 0.26 23.73
C LYS A 16 6.17 1.27 23.35
N LEU A 17 6.20 2.48 23.92
CA LEU A 17 5.24 3.55 23.63
C LEU A 17 5.55 4.29 22.32
N THR A 18 6.71 4.08 21.69
CA THR A 18 7.23 4.98 20.64
C THR A 18 7.14 4.49 19.20
N LEU A 19 6.41 3.43 18.85
CA LEU A 19 6.09 3.24 17.42
C LEU A 19 4.61 2.90 17.19
N ILE A 20 3.84 3.97 16.99
CA ILE A 20 2.61 3.89 16.21
C ILE A 20 3.06 3.65 14.76
N HIS A 21 3.05 2.40 14.35
CA HIS A 21 3.23 2.03 12.96
C HIS A 21 1.84 2.09 12.31
N SER A 22 1.64 3.04 11.41
CA SER A 22 0.42 3.16 10.61
C SER A 22 0.74 2.90 9.14
N LEU A 23 -0.30 2.63 8.34
CA LEU A 23 -0.21 2.61 6.88
C LEU A 23 0.54 3.84 6.38
N ARG A 24 1.61 3.60 5.61
CA ARG A 24 2.44 4.65 5.00
C ARG A 24 2.83 4.24 3.60
N ILE A 25 2.64 5.13 2.63
CA ILE A 25 3.22 4.97 1.29
C ILE A 25 4.72 5.27 1.38
N GLN A 26 5.55 4.32 0.97
CA GLN A 26 7.01 4.41 1.01
C GLN A 26 7.57 4.89 -0.32
N ASP A 27 7.04 4.37 -1.42
CA ASP A 27 7.38 4.78 -2.77
C ASP A 27 6.14 4.73 -3.66
N LEU A 28 6.02 5.69 -4.56
CA LEU A 28 4.90 5.81 -5.49
C LEU A 28 5.45 6.33 -6.82
N SER A 29 5.40 5.48 -7.83
CA SER A 29 5.89 5.79 -9.17
C SER A 29 4.78 5.63 -10.18
N PHE A 30 4.49 6.70 -10.91
CA PHE A 30 3.57 6.75 -12.03
C PHE A 30 4.01 7.85 -13.00
N PRO A 31 3.75 7.71 -14.32
CA PRO A 31 4.12 8.72 -15.30
C PRO A 31 3.23 9.96 -15.18
N GLU A 32 3.82 11.15 -15.30
CA GLU A 32 3.06 12.41 -15.37
C GLU A 32 2.26 12.52 -16.68
N TYR A 33 2.82 11.98 -17.78
CA TYR A 33 2.19 11.96 -19.09
C TYR A 33 2.41 10.60 -19.77
N VAL A 34 1.41 10.14 -20.52
CA VAL A 34 1.45 8.87 -21.26
C VAL A 34 0.99 9.13 -22.69
N MET A 35 1.75 8.63 -23.67
CA MET A 35 1.37 8.70 -25.08
C MET A 35 0.38 7.59 -25.44
N LEU A 36 -0.47 7.82 -26.44
CA LEU A 36 -1.42 6.80 -26.89
C LEU A 36 -0.66 5.53 -27.34
N GLY A 37 -1.08 4.38 -26.79
CA GLY A 37 -0.46 3.08 -27.08
C GLY A 37 0.83 2.79 -26.29
N GLN A 38 1.31 3.73 -25.46
CA GLN A 38 2.45 3.49 -24.58
C GLN A 38 2.03 2.59 -23.41
N THR A 39 2.78 1.52 -23.19
CA THR A 39 2.68 0.70 -21.98
C THR A 39 3.48 1.36 -20.86
N VAL A 40 2.87 1.49 -19.69
CA VAL A 40 3.51 2.03 -18.48
C VAL A 40 3.24 1.13 -17.30
N THR A 41 4.22 1.06 -16.39
CA THR A 41 4.08 0.34 -15.12
C THR A 41 3.92 1.36 -14.01
N MET A 42 2.86 1.22 -13.23
CA MET A 42 2.62 2.01 -12.01
C MET A 42 2.97 1.16 -10.80
N TYR A 43 3.66 1.75 -9.83
CA TYR A 43 4.19 1.06 -8.66
C TYR A 43 3.83 1.83 -7.39
N CYS A 44 3.42 1.11 -6.34
CA CYS A 44 3.17 1.66 -5.02
C CYS A 44 3.72 0.71 -3.97
N GLU A 45 4.77 1.14 -3.29
CA GLU A 45 5.29 0.48 -2.09
C GLU A 45 4.65 1.10 -0.85
N TYR A 46 4.22 0.28 0.09
CA TYR A 46 3.64 0.73 1.34
C TYR A 46 4.13 -0.12 2.49
N TYR A 47 4.10 0.49 3.66
CA TYR A 47 4.40 -0.11 4.93
C TYR A 47 3.11 -0.24 5.76
N LEU A 48 2.97 -1.35 6.46
CA LEU A 48 1.88 -1.63 7.40
C LEU A 48 2.47 -1.84 8.78
N GLY A 49 1.81 -1.28 9.79
CA GLY A 49 2.15 -1.59 11.18
C GLY A 49 1.70 -2.96 11.62
N ASP A 50 2.21 -3.37 12.78
CA ASP A 50 1.82 -4.63 13.41
C ASP A 50 0.31 -4.68 13.64
N GLY A 51 -0.33 -5.71 13.09
CA GLY A 51 -1.78 -5.93 13.20
C GLY A 51 -2.64 -5.11 12.22
N GLU A 52 -2.04 -4.31 11.35
CA GLU A 52 -2.75 -3.62 10.27
C GLU A 52 -2.84 -4.45 8.99
N TYR A 53 -3.80 -4.09 8.13
CA TYR A 53 -3.90 -4.63 6.78
C TYR A 53 -4.36 -3.55 5.80
N VAL A 54 -3.95 -3.70 4.53
CA VAL A 54 -4.52 -2.91 3.44
C VAL A 54 -5.84 -3.53 3.02
N ASP A 55 -6.91 -2.74 3.12
CA ASP A 55 -8.21 -3.10 2.54
C ASP A 55 -8.10 -3.21 1.00
N SER A 56 -7.61 -2.16 0.34
CA SER A 56 -7.42 -2.18 -1.11
C SER A 56 -6.41 -1.15 -1.59
N ILE A 57 -5.74 -1.46 -2.71
CA ILE A 57 -4.95 -0.52 -3.51
C ILE A 57 -5.76 -0.27 -4.78
N LYS A 58 -5.95 0.99 -5.14
CA LYS A 58 -6.80 1.41 -6.25
C LYS A 58 -6.08 2.43 -7.12
N TRP A 59 -6.16 2.24 -8.43
CA TRP A 59 -5.69 3.23 -9.40
C TRP A 59 -6.87 3.93 -10.04
N TYR A 60 -6.74 5.26 -10.14
CA TYR A 60 -7.74 6.16 -10.69
C TYR A 60 -7.13 6.98 -11.82
N LYS A 61 -7.92 7.24 -12.85
CA LYS A 61 -7.65 8.23 -13.89
C LYS A 61 -8.93 9.00 -14.13
N ASP A 62 -8.87 10.34 -14.16
CA ASP A 62 -10.03 11.22 -14.38
C ASP A 62 -11.21 10.88 -13.46
N ASN A 63 -10.93 10.60 -12.18
CA ASN A 63 -11.89 10.15 -11.15
C ASN A 63 -12.58 8.81 -11.42
N HIS A 64 -12.17 8.06 -12.44
CA HIS A 64 -12.64 6.71 -12.71
C HIS A 64 -11.63 5.71 -12.17
N GLU A 65 -12.10 4.83 -11.29
CA GLU A 65 -11.33 3.66 -10.89
C GLU A 65 -11.19 2.75 -12.11
N PHE A 66 -9.99 2.25 -12.39
CA PHE A 66 -9.78 1.29 -13.48
C PHE A 66 -9.14 -0.03 -12.98
N TYR A 67 -8.42 0.01 -11.86
CA TYR A 67 -7.80 -1.17 -11.26
C TYR A 67 -7.93 -1.15 -9.73
N ARG A 68 -8.23 -2.30 -9.13
CA ARG A 68 -8.22 -2.54 -7.70
C ARG A 68 -7.61 -3.89 -7.37
N ILE A 69 -6.76 -3.92 -6.35
CA ILE A 69 -6.31 -5.15 -5.71
C ILE A 69 -6.64 -5.12 -4.21
N VAL A 70 -7.11 -6.25 -3.68
CA VAL A 70 -7.41 -6.49 -2.27
C VAL A 70 -6.41 -7.54 -1.78
N PRO A 71 -5.25 -7.15 -1.19
CA PRO A 71 -4.17 -8.09 -0.89
C PRO A 71 -4.57 -9.24 0.02
N GLN A 72 -5.50 -9.00 0.95
CA GLN A 72 -6.01 -9.99 1.90
C GLN A 72 -6.98 -11.01 1.28
N MET A 73 -7.42 -10.79 0.04
CA MET A 73 -8.39 -11.66 -0.63
C MET A 73 -7.70 -12.71 -1.51
N ILE A 74 -8.28 -13.90 -1.56
CA ILE A 74 -7.78 -15.03 -2.34
C ILE A 74 -8.73 -15.30 -3.51
N GLY A 75 -8.17 -15.73 -4.64
CA GLY A 75 -8.93 -16.15 -5.82
C GLY A 75 -9.37 -14.99 -6.73
N PRO A 76 -10.42 -15.18 -7.54
CA PRO A 76 -10.75 -14.27 -8.64
C PRO A 76 -11.18 -12.87 -8.19
N ASN A 77 -11.58 -12.72 -6.92
CA ASN A 77 -11.98 -11.43 -6.38
C ASN A 77 -10.79 -10.58 -5.87
N LYS A 78 -9.58 -11.14 -5.83
CA LYS A 78 -8.35 -10.44 -5.39
C LYS A 78 -8.07 -9.20 -6.24
N VAL A 79 -8.24 -9.30 -7.56
CA VAL A 79 -8.05 -8.21 -8.51
C VAL A 79 -9.38 -7.92 -9.19
N ARG A 80 -9.71 -6.63 -9.33
CA ARG A 80 -10.88 -6.16 -10.08
C ARG A 80 -10.46 -5.06 -11.04
N THR A 81 -10.98 -5.12 -12.24
CA THR A 81 -10.84 -4.07 -13.25
C THR A 81 -12.19 -3.43 -13.50
N PHE A 82 -12.16 -2.17 -13.88
CA PHE A 82 -13.35 -1.41 -14.26
C PHE A 82 -13.08 -0.83 -15.63
N ASP A 83 -14.05 -0.97 -16.53
CA ASP A 83 -13.89 -0.52 -17.91
C ASP A 83 -13.75 1.00 -17.94
N MET A 84 -12.72 1.46 -18.65
CA MET A 84 -12.43 2.88 -18.83
C MET A 84 -11.86 3.10 -20.23
N ASP A 85 -12.40 4.08 -20.94
CA ASP A 85 -11.96 4.42 -22.28
C ASP A 85 -10.47 4.82 -22.32
N GLY A 86 -9.73 4.21 -23.26
CA GLY A 86 -8.31 4.46 -23.46
C GLY A 86 -7.38 3.80 -22.44
N VAL A 87 -7.88 2.99 -21.51
CA VAL A 87 -7.07 2.22 -20.56
C VAL A 87 -7.18 0.73 -20.88
N LYS A 88 -6.03 0.06 -21.04
CA LYS A 88 -5.94 -1.39 -21.17
C LYS A 88 -4.99 -1.93 -20.11
N ILE A 89 -5.47 -2.89 -19.33
CA ILE A 89 -4.72 -3.47 -18.21
C ILE A 89 -4.13 -4.81 -18.65
N ASP A 90 -2.84 -4.99 -18.39
CA ASP A 90 -2.17 -6.28 -18.52
C ASP A 90 -2.32 -7.06 -17.20
N LEU A 91 -3.32 -7.94 -17.14
CA LEU A 91 -3.62 -8.72 -15.93
C LEU A 91 -2.60 -9.83 -15.66
N GLU A 92 -1.85 -10.28 -16.67
CA GLU A 92 -0.84 -11.32 -16.49
C GLU A 92 0.38 -10.76 -15.74
N ASN A 93 0.65 -9.47 -15.93
CA ASN A 93 1.79 -8.77 -15.34
C ASN A 93 1.42 -7.77 -14.23
N SER A 94 0.18 -7.78 -13.73
CA SER A 94 -0.28 -6.90 -12.64
C SER A 94 -0.61 -7.69 -11.37
N GLY A 95 -0.05 -7.29 -10.22
CA GLY A 95 -0.38 -7.89 -8.92
C GLY A 95 0.52 -7.49 -7.77
#